data_AF-A0A7Z2KZE6-F1
#
_entry.id   AF-A0A7Z2KZE6-F1
#
_cell.length_a   1.000
_cell.length_b   1.000
_cell.length_c   1.000
_cell.angle_alpha   90.00
_cell.angle_beta   90.00
_cell.angle_gamma   90.00
#
_symmetry.space_group_name_H-M   'P 1'
#
loop_
_entity.id
_entity.type
_entity.pdbx_description
1 polymer ?
#
loop_
_entity_poly.entity_id
_entity_poly.type
_entity_poly.pdbx_seq_one_letter_code
_entity_poly.pdbx_strand_id
1 'polypeptide(L)'
;MNDFEAVKDLIIQLVKEKTGDFDADSWEADYKLNWESELAERLESALFSMSKMASARESGDGVMLTAALVHSRMNFMDLANFFRDIFDDLDALLVKPVWPDIPEGFDYGKSAN
;
A
#
# COMPACT_ATOMS: atom_id res chain seq x y z
N MET A 1 14.26 -11.07 2.23
CA MET A 1 13.26 -10.29 1.48
C MET A 1 12.45 -9.60 2.55
N ASN A 2 12.33 -8.26 2.52
CA ASN A 2 11.44 -7.59 3.46
C ASN A 2 10.03 -7.77 2.90
N ASP A 3 9.16 -8.44 3.63
CA ASP A 3 7.72 -8.52 3.34
C ASP A 3 6.98 -7.33 3.98
N PHE A 4 5.68 -7.18 3.69
CA PHE A 4 4.92 -6.03 4.21
C PHE A 4 4.79 -6.05 5.74
N GLU A 5 4.80 -7.23 6.35
CA GLU A 5 4.75 -7.35 7.81
C GLU A 5 6.05 -6.87 8.45
N ALA A 6 7.21 -7.22 7.87
CA ALA A 6 8.51 -6.74 8.33
C ALA A 6 8.63 -5.22 8.18
N VAL A 7 8.09 -4.63 7.11
CA VAL A 7 8.06 -3.17 6.93
C VAL A 7 7.14 -2.52 7.97
N LYS A 8 5.94 -3.07 8.20
CA LYS A 8 5.01 -2.59 9.23
C LYS A 8 5.65 -2.59 10.61
N ASP A 9 6.27 -3.71 10.99
CA ASP A 9 6.96 -3.85 12.28
C ASP A 9 8.11 -2.85 12.43
N LEU A 10 8.87 -2.61 11.35
CA LEU A 10 9.92 -1.60 11.34
C LEU A 10 9.36 -0.19 11.57
N ILE A 11 8.25 0.17 10.92
CA ILE A 11 7.61 1.47 11.12
C ILE A 11 7.16 1.63 12.57
N ILE A 12 6.49 0.63 13.14
CA ILE A 12 6.05 0.64 14.54
C ILE A 12 7.23 0.84 15.49
N GLN A 13 8.31 0.09 15.29
CA GLN A 13 9.53 0.21 16.11
C GLN A 13 10.13 1.61 16.01
N LEU A 14 10.25 2.11 14.79
CA LEU A 14 10.85 3.42 14.51
C LEU A 14 10.03 4.56 15.12
N VAL A 15 8.70 4.49 15.07
CA VAL A 15 7.82 5.44 15.75
C VAL A 15 8.07 5.39 17.26
N LYS A 16 8.02 4.21 17.88
CA LYS A 16 8.27 4.05 19.33
C LYS A 16 9.62 4.64 19.75
N GLU A 17 10.67 4.40 18.97
CA GLU A 17 12.02 4.94 19.24
C GLU A 17 12.06 6.47 19.20
N LYS A 18 11.29 7.10 18.31
CA LYS A 18 11.31 8.55 18.10
C LYS A 18 10.32 9.33 18.96
N THR A 19 9.19 8.72 19.30
CA THR A 19 8.09 9.40 20.03
C THR A 19 7.84 8.83 21.42
N GLY A 20 8.45 7.70 21.78
CA GLY A 20 8.31 7.04 23.08
C GLY A 20 7.12 6.09 23.19
N ASP A 21 6.16 6.16 22.26
CA ASP A 21 5.00 5.27 22.19
C ASP A 21 4.47 5.17 20.75
N PHE A 22 3.62 4.17 20.49
CA PHE A 22 2.90 3.97 19.24
C PHE A 22 1.42 3.70 19.52
N ASP A 23 0.57 4.60 19.05
CA ASP A 23 -0.87 4.43 18.99
C ASP A 23 -1.30 4.18 17.54
N ALA A 24 -1.82 2.99 17.27
CA ALA A 24 -2.21 2.56 15.93
C ALA A 24 -3.33 3.42 15.32
N ASP A 25 -4.20 4.00 16.16
CA ASP A 25 -5.34 4.81 15.68
C ASP A 25 -4.96 6.24 15.31
N SER A 26 -3.69 6.63 15.55
CA SER A 26 -3.15 7.96 15.24
C SER A 26 -2.48 8.04 13.85
N TRP A 27 -2.55 6.97 13.05
CA TRP A 27 -1.90 6.85 11.74
C TRP A 27 -2.93 6.46 10.67
N GLU A 28 -2.62 6.76 9.41
CA GLU A 28 -3.55 6.56 8.28
C GLU A 28 -3.66 5.08 7.91
N ALA A 29 -2.54 4.35 7.88
CA ALA A 29 -2.60 2.91 7.61
C ALA A 29 -3.16 2.13 8.82
N ASP A 30 -3.95 1.09 8.57
CA ASP A 30 -4.45 0.25 9.65
C ASP A 30 -3.39 -0.77 10.10
N TYR A 31 -2.64 -0.42 11.16
CA TYR A 31 -1.61 -1.28 11.75
C TYR A 31 -2.17 -2.48 12.52
N LYS A 32 -3.49 -2.59 12.71
CA LYS A 32 -4.12 -3.73 13.39
C LYS A 32 -4.35 -4.90 12.42
N LEU A 33 -4.29 -4.64 11.12
CA LEU A 33 -4.44 -5.66 10.07
C LEU A 33 -3.11 -6.33 9.72
N ASN A 34 -3.20 -7.47 9.02
CA ASN A 34 -2.06 -8.11 8.39
C ASN A 34 -1.91 -7.56 6.96
N TRP A 35 -0.94 -6.68 6.75
CA TRP A 35 -0.72 -5.96 5.49
C TRP A 35 -0.43 -6.89 4.31
N GLU A 36 0.24 -8.02 4.55
CA GLU A 36 0.49 -9.01 3.50
C GLU A 36 -0.83 -9.64 3.01
N SER A 37 -1.68 -10.08 3.93
CA SER A 37 -3.02 -10.59 3.61
C SER A 37 -3.90 -9.53 2.95
N GLU A 38 -3.91 -8.30 3.49
CA GLU A 38 -4.71 -7.21 2.96
C GLU A 38 -4.31 -6.85 1.51
N LEU A 39 -3.00 -6.84 1.22
CA LEU A 39 -2.48 -6.63 -0.12
C LEU A 39 -2.87 -7.79 -1.04
N ALA A 40 -2.67 -9.04 -0.59
CA ALA A 40 -2.98 -10.23 -1.37
C ALA A 40 -4.46 -10.27 -1.77
N GLU A 41 -5.38 -10.00 -0.83
CA GLU A 41 -6.83 -10.00 -1.07
C GLU A 41 -7.26 -8.89 -2.04
N ARG A 42 -6.70 -7.69 -1.91
CA ARG A 42 -6.96 -6.57 -2.82
C ARG A 42 -6.46 -6.88 -4.23
N LEU A 43 -5.27 -7.46 -4.34
CA LEU A 43 -4.67 -7.83 -5.62
C LEU A 43 -5.46 -8.95 -6.29
N GLU A 44 -5.85 -9.98 -5.54
CA GLU A 44 -6.72 -11.06 -6.03
C GLU A 44 -8.04 -10.49 -6.57
N SER A 45 -8.67 -9.59 -5.82
CA SER A 45 -9.93 -8.96 -6.24
C SER A 45 -9.79 -8.15 -7.52
N ALA A 46 -8.70 -7.38 -7.66
CA ALA A 46 -8.39 -6.62 -8.87
C ALA A 46 -8.20 -7.57 -10.07
N LEU A 47 -7.37 -8.61 -9.92
CA LEU A 47 -7.09 -9.58 -10.98
C LEU A 47 -8.33 -10.39 -11.37
N PHE A 48 -9.17 -10.75 -10.41
CA PHE A 48 -10.45 -11.42 -10.67
C PHE A 48 -11.37 -10.54 -11.52
N SER A 49 -11.49 -9.26 -11.20
CA SER A 49 -12.34 -8.32 -11.95
C SER A 49 -11.81 -8.08 -13.37
N MET A 50 -10.48 -8.02 -13.54
CA MET A 50 -9.85 -7.95 -14.86
C MET A 50 -10.10 -9.21 -15.69
N SER A 51 -10.04 -10.39 -15.07
CA SER A 51 -10.36 -11.66 -15.73
C SER A 51 -11.80 -11.67 -16.22
N LYS A 52 -12.75 -11.22 -15.39
CA LYS A 52 -14.16 -11.06 -15.79
C LYS A 52 -14.35 -10.08 -16.93
N MET A 53 -13.61 -8.97 -16.92
CA MET A 53 -13.62 -7.98 -18.01
C MET A 53 -13.15 -8.60 -19.33
N ALA A 54 -12.07 -9.40 -19.30
CA ALA A 54 -11.55 -10.09 -20.48
C ALA A 54 -12.58 -11.09 -21.04
N SER A 55 -13.14 -11.95 -20.19
CA SER A 55 -14.14 -12.94 -20.61
C SER A 55 -15.42 -12.29 -21.16
N ALA A 56 -15.91 -11.21 -20.52
CA ALA A 56 -17.10 -10.50 -20.99
C ALA A 56 -16.88 -9.82 -22.35
N ARG A 57 -15.66 -9.33 -22.60
CA ARG A 57 -15.28 -8.78 -23.90
C ARG A 57 -15.30 -9.86 -24.99
N GLU A 58 -14.79 -11.06 -24.70
CA GLU A 58 -14.76 -12.18 -25.65
C GLU A 58 -16.17 -12.71 -25.97
N SER A 59 -17.06 -12.76 -24.97
CA SER A 59 -18.43 -13.25 -25.13
C SER A 59 -19.41 -12.22 -25.71
N GLY A 60 -19.01 -10.94 -25.79
CA GLY A 60 -19.90 -9.84 -26.20
C GLY A 60 -20.96 -9.47 -25.15
N ASP A 61 -20.79 -9.90 -23.89
CA ASP A 61 -21.70 -9.56 -22.79
C ASP A 61 -21.43 -8.14 -22.29
N GLY A 62 -22.13 -7.16 -22.86
CA GLY A 62 -21.98 -5.74 -22.52
C GLY A 62 -22.35 -5.38 -21.08
N VAL A 63 -23.27 -6.12 -20.45
CA VAL A 63 -23.68 -5.89 -19.06
C VAL A 63 -22.56 -6.34 -18.14
N MET A 64 -22.06 -7.57 -18.33
CA MET A 64 -20.96 -8.10 -17.55
C MET A 64 -19.68 -7.28 -17.76
N LEU A 65 -19.42 -6.81 -18.99
CA LEU A 65 -18.27 -5.96 -19.28
C LEU A 65 -18.33 -4.64 -18.49
N THR A 66 -19.51 -4.00 -18.45
CA THR A 66 -19.71 -2.76 -17.69
C THR A 66 -19.52 -2.99 -16.19
N ALA A 67 -20.08 -4.08 -15.65
CA ALA A 67 -19.91 -4.44 -14.25
C ALA A 67 -18.43 -4.70 -13.91
N ALA A 68 -17.73 -5.49 -14.73
CA ALA A 68 -16.32 -5.81 -14.52
C ALA A 68 -15.41 -4.56 -14.60
N LEU A 69 -15.71 -3.61 -15.49
CA LEU A 69 -15.02 -2.31 -15.54
C LEU A 69 -15.23 -1.50 -14.25
N VAL A 70 -16.48 -1.47 -13.74
CA VAL A 70 -16.82 -0.78 -12.49
C VAL A 70 -16.06 -1.38 -11.31
N HIS A 71 -16.06 -2.70 -11.17
CA HIS A 71 -15.34 -3.37 -10.09
C HIS A 71 -13.81 -3.25 -10.23
N SER A 72 -13.28 -3.37 -11.45
CA SER A 72 -11.84 -3.20 -11.67
C SER A 72 -11.36 -1.83 -11.22
N ARG A 73 -12.07 -0.75 -11.59
CA ARG A 73 -11.67 0.61 -11.15
C ARG A 73 -11.75 0.80 -9.64
N MET A 74 -12.74 0.17 -8.97
CA MET A 74 -12.88 0.25 -7.51
C MET A 74 -11.72 -0.47 -6.82
N ASN A 75 -11.43 -1.70 -7.23
CA ASN A 75 -10.34 -2.48 -6.63
C ASN A 75 -8.96 -1.83 -6.84
N PHE A 76 -8.75 -1.16 -7.98
CA PHE A 76 -7.53 -0.36 -8.18
C PHE A 76 -7.46 0.89 -7.31
N MET A 77 -8.61 1.54 -7.07
CA MET A 77 -8.67 2.65 -6.12
C MET A 77 -8.35 2.16 -4.70
N ASP A 78 -8.88 1.01 -4.30
CA ASP A 78 -8.61 0.42 -2.99
C ASP A 78 -7.14 0.04 -2.81
N LEU A 79 -6.49 -0.50 -3.85
CA LEU A 79 -5.04 -0.72 -3.87
C LEU A 79 -4.26 0.60 -3.76
N ALA A 80 -4.69 1.63 -4.50
CA ALA A 80 -4.04 2.94 -4.46
C ALA A 80 -4.16 3.59 -3.08
N ASN A 81 -5.32 3.44 -2.42
CA ASN A 81 -5.55 3.93 -1.06
C ASN A 81 -4.66 3.19 -0.06
N PHE A 82 -4.59 1.85 -0.13
CA PHE A 82 -3.69 1.08 0.74
C PHE A 82 -2.23 1.59 0.70
N PHE A 83 -1.70 1.88 -0.49
CA PHE A 83 -0.36 2.46 -0.61
C PHE A 83 -0.28 3.94 -0.24
N ARG A 84 -1.37 4.70 -0.44
CA ARG A 84 -1.45 6.11 -0.04
C ARG A 84 -1.34 6.24 1.47
N ASP A 85 -2.08 5.44 2.21
CA ASP A 85 -2.10 5.49 3.67
C ASP A 85 -0.70 5.21 4.25
N ILE A 86 0.00 4.20 3.71
CA ILE A 86 1.40 3.91 4.08
C ILE A 86 2.33 5.06 3.72
N PHE A 87 2.15 5.67 2.54
CA PHE A 87 2.94 6.82 2.11
C PHE A 87 2.75 8.02 3.04
N ASP A 88 1.51 8.33 3.40
CA ASP A 88 1.18 9.48 4.25
C ASP A 88 1.77 9.31 5.65
N ASP A 89 1.80 8.09 6.20
CA ASP A 89 2.46 7.77 7.46
C ASP A 89 3.99 7.96 7.38
N LEU A 90 4.63 7.51 6.31
CA LEU A 90 6.06 7.67 6.10
C LEU A 90 6.43 9.16 5.96
N ASP A 91 5.63 9.94 5.24
CA ASP A 91 5.82 11.38 5.10
C ASP A 91 5.67 12.09 6.46
N ALA A 92 4.62 11.77 7.21
CA ALA A 92 4.40 12.30 8.55
C ALA A 92 5.55 11.96 9.51
N LEU A 93 6.15 10.77 9.38
CA LEU A 93 7.32 10.38 10.15
C LEU A 93 8.53 11.26 9.80
N LEU A 94 8.76 11.57 8.53
CA LEU A 94 9.87 12.41 8.05
C LEU A 94 9.75 13.88 8.47
N VAL A 95 8.54 14.41 8.59
CA VAL A 95 8.31 15.82 8.98
C VAL A 95 8.70 16.08 10.45
N LYS A 96 8.76 15.05 11.30
CA LYS A 96 9.16 15.22 12.71
C LYS A 96 10.63 15.67 12.80
N PRO A 97 10.97 16.66 13.65
CA PRO A 97 12.26 17.38 13.66
C PRO A 97 13.47 16.56 14.18
N VAL A 98 13.43 15.23 14.07
CA VAL A 98 14.39 14.30 14.71
C VAL A 98 15.32 13.65 13.70
N TRP A 99 15.14 13.90 12.40
CA TRP A 99 15.96 13.30 11.35
C TRP A 99 17.18 14.15 11.02
N PRO A 100 18.34 13.53 10.75
CA PRO A 100 19.50 14.25 10.25
C PRO A 100 19.24 14.73 8.83
N ASP A 101 19.88 15.84 8.45
CA ASP A 101 19.93 16.26 7.05
C ASP A 101 20.64 15.21 6.19
N ILE A 102 20.19 15.05 4.95
CA ILE A 102 20.86 14.19 3.96
C ILE A 102 22.11 14.93 3.47
N PRO A 103 23.33 14.36 3.65
CA PRO A 103 24.56 15.02 3.23
C PRO A 103 24.63 15.18 1.70
N GLU A 104 25.31 16.24 1.24
CA GLU A 104 25.61 16.40 -0.18
C GLU A 104 26.46 15.22 -0.69
N GLY A 105 26.07 14.67 -1.84
CA GLY A 105 26.76 13.51 -2.42
C GLY A 105 26.42 12.15 -1.80
N PHE A 106 25.42 12.07 -0.90
CA PHE A 106 24.92 10.79 -0.38
C PHE A 106 24.32 9.94 -1.52
N ASP A 107 24.87 8.74 -1.71
CA ASP A 107 24.37 7.75 -2.67
C ASP A 107 23.54 6.70 -1.93
N TYR A 108 22.21 6.75 -2.12
CA TYR A 108 21.26 5.77 -1.58
C TYR A 108 21.36 4.40 -2.28
N GLY A 109 22.19 4.29 -3.32
CA GLY A 109 22.29 3.11 -4.17
C GLY A 109 21.16 3.02 -5.20
N LYS A 110 21.32 2.11 -6.16
CA LYS A 110 20.28 1.76 -7.13
C LYS A 110 19.77 0.35 -6.81
N SER A 111 18.47 0.11 -6.96
CA SER A 111 17.96 -1.25 -7.02
C SER A 111 18.65 -1.98 -8.17
N ALA A 112 19.18 -3.19 -7.92
CA ALA A 112 19.71 -4.03 -9.00
C ALA A 112 18.59 -4.28 -10.01
N ASN A 113 18.79 -3.84 -11.25
CA ASN A 113 17.90 -4.15 -12.37
C ASN A 113 17.90 -5.66 -12.67
#